data_AF-A0A6M2CV06-F1
#
_entry.id   AF-A0A6M2CV06-F1
#
_cell.length_a   1.000
_cell.length_b   1.000
_cell.length_c   1.000
_cell.angle_alpha   90.00
_cell.angle_beta   90.00
_cell.angle_gamma   90.00
#
_symmetry.space_group_name_H-M   'P 1'
#
loop_
_entity.id
_entity.type
_entity.pdbx_description
1 polymer ?
#
loop_
_entity_poly.entity_id
_entity_poly.type
_entity_poly.pdbx_seq_one_letter_code
_entity_poly.pdbx_strand_id
1 'polypeptide(L)'
;MSTVKRASSMDSTGYDSSASTQSNQSSASTLRGTFYAVYLYTNSPKTQLLQQQSGTETSAVEASEKPAAVKPPKSQTKESLSLLATDLGAVAETDLRCFLIKKVTRDLQDTRGNVDPMEMTLGEKATTTAMCFHQAFMKEASDPEKKEQQAYVLCFIAPDDGTLDLYCTDLERFGKSLLPLLTDSEIDFKSALTSSLEEWHYIAVLYMSRCVESFAENIAVLLQAALNEASFKVTTENSRDKSDVEKFMEACNLHGLEGHKRDHEETDNECHPQAAIEIISEDDRLLTRNGEASPFCQCWAARLVKSRDDGPLILRRIVEGFKIRTIQNLNLVKRLVKEAENDHYALFNTYQFLKKCGYWEALLQRAINEGSVVATPEGREVIELLQERLAANALAGSQVPVRNSA
;
A
#
# COMPACT_ATOMS: atom_id res chain seq x y z
N MET A 1 -45.92 42.50 -31.66
CA MET A 1 -45.05 43.01 -32.74
C MET A 1 -43.67 42.42 -32.48
N SER A 2 -43.03 41.56 -33.26
CA SER A 2 -43.17 41.01 -34.62
C SER A 2 -42.48 39.62 -34.58
N THR A 3 -43.19 38.50 -34.71
CA THR A 3 -43.34 37.65 -35.92
C THR A 3 -42.04 37.24 -36.63
N VAL A 4 -41.66 35.93 -36.59
CA VAL A 4 -41.80 34.91 -37.68
C VAL A 4 -40.46 34.72 -38.45
N LYS A 5 -39.87 33.54 -38.74
CA LYS A 5 -40.40 32.42 -39.56
C LYS A 5 -39.49 31.16 -39.54
N ARG A 6 -40.16 30.00 -39.58
CA ARG A 6 -39.77 28.63 -39.99
C ARG A 6 -39.03 28.52 -41.34
N ALA A 7 -38.25 27.45 -41.52
CA ALA A 7 -38.40 26.51 -42.65
C ALA A 7 -37.64 25.18 -42.42
N SER A 8 -38.16 24.12 -43.04
CA SER A 8 -37.94 22.68 -42.85
C SER A 8 -37.68 21.96 -44.19
N SER A 9 -36.98 20.82 -44.19
CA SER A 9 -36.94 19.75 -45.24
C SER A 9 -35.98 18.65 -44.69
N MET A 10 -36.29 17.35 -44.45
CA MET A 10 -36.92 16.24 -45.21
C MET A 10 -36.26 16.05 -46.60
N ASP A 11 -35.57 14.97 -46.98
CA ASP A 11 -35.83 13.53 -46.78
C ASP A 11 -34.60 12.59 -46.98
N SER A 12 -34.68 11.41 -46.35
CA SER A 12 -34.40 10.03 -46.82
C SER A 12 -33.04 9.54 -47.40
N THR A 13 -32.54 8.46 -46.77
CA THR A 13 -32.00 7.15 -47.27
C THR A 13 -30.81 6.78 -46.38
N GLY A 14 -30.87 5.79 -45.47
CA GLY A 14 -31.09 4.37 -45.76
C GLY A 14 -29.74 3.69 -45.98
N TYR A 15 -29.05 3.24 -44.92
CA TYR A 15 -28.08 2.16 -44.97
C TYR A 15 -27.86 1.59 -43.56
N ASP A 16 -28.36 0.38 -43.34
CA ASP A 16 -27.94 -0.50 -42.24
C ASP A 16 -26.47 -0.87 -42.44
N SER A 17 -25.69 -0.83 -41.36
CA SER A 17 -24.49 -1.66 -41.23
C SER A 17 -24.22 -1.94 -39.76
N SER A 18 -24.64 -3.14 -39.39
CA SER A 18 -24.33 -3.86 -38.17
C SER A 18 -22.84 -4.26 -38.13
N ALA A 19 -22.20 -4.03 -36.99
CA ALA A 19 -20.96 -4.62 -36.42
C ALA A 19 -20.20 -3.48 -35.74
N SER A 20 -19.76 -3.55 -34.49
CA SER A 20 -19.60 -4.65 -33.55
C SER A 20 -19.28 -3.99 -32.21
N THR A 21 -19.77 -4.59 -31.13
CA THR A 21 -19.49 -4.30 -29.71
C THR A 21 -18.09 -3.72 -29.44
N GLN A 22 -17.97 -2.39 -29.39
CA GLN A 22 -16.96 -1.73 -28.59
C GLN A 22 -17.51 -1.67 -27.17
N SER A 23 -16.95 -2.52 -26.31
CA SER A 23 -17.13 -2.45 -24.87
C SER A 23 -16.78 -1.03 -24.41
N ASN A 24 -17.74 -0.37 -23.77
CA ASN A 24 -17.55 0.88 -23.05
C ASN A 24 -16.34 0.76 -22.14
N GLN A 25 -15.22 1.36 -22.55
CA GLN A 25 -14.12 1.66 -21.64
C GLN A 25 -14.68 2.55 -20.54
N SER A 26 -14.48 2.19 -19.28
CA SER A 26 -14.85 3.05 -18.16
C SER A 26 -14.01 4.32 -18.27
N SER A 27 -14.65 5.41 -18.74
CA SER A 27 -14.04 6.72 -18.99
C SER A 27 -13.18 7.28 -17.83
N ALA A 28 -13.27 6.72 -16.62
CA ALA A 28 -12.48 7.11 -15.46
C ALA A 28 -11.01 6.60 -15.48
N SER A 29 -10.70 5.44 -16.07
CA SER A 29 -9.34 4.86 -16.06
C SER A 29 -8.41 5.54 -17.07
N THR A 30 -8.94 5.87 -18.26
CA THR A 30 -8.19 6.54 -19.33
C THR A 30 -7.77 7.97 -18.96
N LEU A 31 -8.50 8.63 -18.06
CA LEU A 31 -8.21 9.98 -17.58
C LEU A 31 -7.07 10.03 -16.54
N ARG A 32 -6.71 8.90 -15.91
CA ARG A 32 -5.68 8.83 -14.86
C ARG A 32 -4.43 8.02 -15.22
N GLY A 33 -4.43 7.31 -16.36
CA GLY A 33 -3.28 6.50 -16.78
C GLY A 33 -3.01 5.30 -15.87
N THR A 34 -4.05 4.83 -15.16
CA THR A 34 -3.98 3.69 -14.24
C THR A 34 -4.79 2.53 -14.78
N PHE A 35 -4.22 1.33 -14.74
CA PHE A 35 -4.82 0.12 -15.32
C PHE A 35 -4.63 -1.09 -14.41
N TYR A 36 -5.37 -2.16 -14.66
CA TYR A 36 -5.18 -3.44 -14.00
C TYR A 36 -5.24 -4.60 -15.00
N ALA A 37 -4.63 -5.72 -14.61
CA ALA A 37 -4.82 -6.98 -15.30
C ALA A 37 -4.71 -8.15 -14.33
N VAL A 38 -5.47 -9.20 -14.61
CA VAL A 38 -5.48 -10.44 -13.83
C VAL A 38 -5.31 -11.61 -14.77
N TYR A 39 -4.36 -12.48 -14.45
CA TYR A 39 -4.05 -13.66 -15.24
C TYR A 39 -4.14 -14.94 -14.40
N LEU A 40 -4.48 -16.03 -15.06
CA LEU A 40 -4.23 -17.39 -14.58
C LEU A 40 -2.95 -17.90 -15.23
N TYR A 41 -1.90 -18.01 -14.43
CA TYR A 41 -0.68 -18.71 -14.81
C TYR A 41 -0.88 -20.21 -14.68
N THR A 42 -0.44 -20.95 -15.69
CA THR A 42 -0.40 -22.41 -15.66
C THR A 42 0.97 -22.90 -16.11
N ASN A 43 1.50 -23.88 -15.37
CA ASN A 43 2.71 -24.59 -15.72
C ASN A 43 2.43 -26.09 -15.71
N SER A 44 2.37 -26.68 -16.91
CA SER A 44 2.23 -28.13 -17.08
C SER A 44 3.51 -28.74 -17.67
N PRO A 45 4.02 -29.84 -17.10
CA PRO A 45 5.07 -30.62 -17.73
C PRO A 45 4.51 -31.29 -18.99
N LYS A 46 5.11 -31.06 -20.16
CA LYS A 46 4.71 -31.78 -21.38
C LYS A 46 4.86 -33.29 -21.18
N THR A 47 3.75 -34.01 -21.17
CA THR A 47 3.75 -35.46 -21.44
C THR A 47 4.00 -35.64 -22.93
N GLN A 48 5.20 -36.11 -23.32
CA GLN A 48 5.43 -36.55 -24.69
C GLN A 48 4.58 -37.79 -24.95
N LEU A 49 3.42 -37.61 -25.58
CA LEU A 49 2.66 -38.70 -26.17
C LEU A 49 2.61 -38.49 -27.68
N LEU A 50 2.98 -39.56 -28.39
CA LEU A 50 2.95 -39.82 -29.83
C LEU A 50 4.19 -39.38 -30.62
N GLN A 51 5.07 -40.34 -30.92
CA GLN A 51 5.02 -41.04 -32.22
C GLN A 51 5.97 -42.25 -32.22
N GLN A 52 5.43 -43.47 -32.22
CA GLN A 52 6.04 -44.63 -32.88
C GLN A 52 4.99 -45.73 -33.05
N GLN A 53 4.26 -45.67 -34.17
CA GLN A 53 3.67 -46.84 -34.79
C GLN A 53 4.63 -47.32 -35.89
N SER A 54 4.94 -48.62 -35.81
CA SER A 54 5.27 -49.58 -36.87
C SER A 54 6.47 -49.32 -37.81
N GLY A 55 7.47 -50.20 -37.69
CA GLY A 55 7.64 -51.24 -38.73
C GLY A 55 8.92 -51.26 -39.57
N THR A 56 9.93 -51.99 -39.07
CA THR A 56 10.67 -53.08 -39.76
C THR A 56 11.82 -52.75 -40.75
N GLU A 57 13.05 -53.00 -40.25
CA GLU A 57 14.24 -53.69 -40.82
C GLU A 57 14.94 -53.20 -42.12
N THR A 58 16.23 -52.84 -42.03
CA THR A 58 17.38 -53.77 -42.29
C THR A 58 18.77 -53.11 -42.10
N SER A 59 19.60 -53.78 -41.28
CA SER A 59 21.04 -54.11 -41.46
C SER A 59 22.14 -53.05 -41.76
N ALA A 60 22.99 -52.88 -40.73
CA ALA A 60 24.47 -52.87 -40.69
C ALA A 60 25.30 -51.75 -41.37
N VAL A 61 26.17 -51.07 -40.59
CA VAL A 61 27.63 -51.31 -40.47
C VAL A 61 28.22 -50.38 -39.38
N GLU A 62 29.22 -50.88 -38.67
CA GLU A 62 29.98 -50.32 -37.55
C GLU A 62 30.70 -48.99 -37.83
N ALA A 63 30.82 -48.12 -36.82
CA ALA A 63 32.11 -47.68 -36.25
C ALA A 63 31.95 -46.55 -35.21
N SER A 64 32.55 -46.77 -34.04
CA SER A 64 33.09 -45.83 -33.04
C SER A 64 32.63 -44.36 -33.05
N GLU A 65 31.99 -43.93 -31.96
CA GLU A 65 32.36 -42.68 -31.27
C GLU A 65 31.86 -42.66 -29.81
N LYS A 66 32.67 -42.07 -28.93
CA LYS A 66 32.53 -41.99 -27.46
C LYS A 66 31.16 -41.46 -27.02
N PRO A 67 30.62 -41.87 -25.86
CA PRO A 67 29.39 -41.30 -25.33
C PRO A 67 29.66 -39.86 -24.87
N ALA A 68 29.26 -38.89 -25.69
CA ALA A 68 29.09 -37.52 -25.22
C ALA A 68 28.02 -37.54 -24.13
N ALA A 69 28.36 -37.01 -22.95
CA ALA A 69 27.41 -36.84 -21.85
C ALA A 69 26.24 -35.96 -22.32
N VAL A 70 25.15 -36.61 -22.72
CA VAL A 70 23.88 -35.96 -23.02
C VAL A 70 23.40 -35.34 -21.72
N LYS A 71 23.57 -34.02 -21.58
CA LYS A 71 22.83 -33.26 -20.57
C LYS A 71 21.36 -33.61 -20.73
N PRO A 72 20.64 -33.99 -19.67
CA PRO A 72 19.24 -34.35 -19.79
C PRO A 72 18.49 -33.20 -20.46
N PRO A 73 17.57 -33.47 -21.41
CA PRO A 73 16.78 -32.42 -22.04
C PRO A 73 16.04 -31.68 -20.92
N LYS A 74 16.21 -30.36 -20.84
CA LYS A 74 15.38 -29.51 -19.98
C LYS A 74 13.93 -29.86 -20.29
N SER A 75 13.20 -30.38 -19.30
CA SER A 75 11.77 -30.63 -19.42
C SER A 75 11.11 -29.38 -19.99
N GLN A 76 10.59 -29.45 -21.21
CA GLN A 76 9.89 -28.32 -21.82
C GLN A 76 8.53 -28.18 -21.10
N THR A 77 8.51 -27.41 -20.03
CA THR A 77 7.29 -26.94 -19.38
C THR A 77 6.57 -25.99 -20.33
N LYS A 78 5.25 -26.16 -20.48
CA LYS A 78 4.43 -25.21 -21.23
C LYS A 78 3.91 -24.19 -20.23
N GLU A 79 4.62 -23.08 -20.12
CA GLU A 79 4.19 -21.92 -19.33
C GLU A 79 3.17 -21.12 -20.13
N SER A 80 2.04 -20.77 -19.52
CA SER A 80 1.04 -19.92 -20.17
C SER A 80 0.33 -18.99 -19.19
N LEU A 81 -0.03 -17.80 -19.67
CA LEU A 81 -0.82 -16.80 -18.96
C LEU A 81 -2.16 -16.61 -19.68
N SER A 82 -3.24 -17.05 -19.03
CA SER A 82 -4.60 -16.86 -19.53
C SER A 82 -5.20 -15.62 -18.91
N LEU A 83 -5.68 -14.68 -19.74
CA LEU A 83 -6.29 -13.44 -19.25
C LEU A 83 -7.65 -13.72 -18.59
N LEU A 84 -7.85 -13.22 -17.37
CA LEU A 84 -9.10 -13.31 -16.62
C LEU A 84 -9.89 -12.00 -16.65
N ALA A 85 -9.21 -10.87 -16.43
CA ALA A 85 -9.81 -9.53 -16.45
C ALA A 85 -8.74 -8.47 -16.73
N THR A 86 -9.11 -7.39 -17.42
CA THR A 86 -8.25 -6.20 -17.62
C THR A 86 -9.09 -5.05 -18.16
N ASP A 87 -8.63 -3.83 -17.93
CA ASP A 87 -9.10 -2.59 -18.57
C ASP A 87 -8.10 -2.05 -19.62
N LEU A 88 -7.06 -2.82 -19.95
CA LEU A 88 -6.09 -2.49 -21.00
C LEU A 88 -6.64 -2.78 -22.40
N GLY A 89 -6.18 -1.98 -23.37
CA GLY A 89 -6.32 -2.32 -24.79
C GLY A 89 -5.46 -3.53 -25.18
N ALA A 90 -5.88 -4.27 -26.22
CA ALA A 90 -5.24 -5.53 -26.63
C ALA A 90 -3.72 -5.44 -26.88
N VAL A 91 -3.23 -4.31 -27.40
CA VAL A 91 -1.79 -4.10 -27.64
C VAL A 91 -1.04 -3.99 -26.32
N ALA A 92 -1.44 -3.07 -25.43
CA ALA A 92 -0.81 -2.88 -24.13
C ALA A 92 -0.90 -4.13 -23.25
N GLU A 93 -2.01 -4.85 -23.32
CA GLU A 93 -2.20 -6.14 -22.65
C GLU A 93 -1.22 -7.21 -23.17
N THR A 94 -0.93 -7.21 -24.48
CA THR A 94 0.06 -8.11 -25.08
C THR A 94 1.48 -7.78 -24.59
N ASP A 95 1.83 -6.49 -24.55
CA ASP A 95 3.10 -6.01 -24.00
C ASP A 95 3.26 -6.45 -22.53
N LEU A 96 2.22 -6.26 -21.71
CA LEU A 96 2.18 -6.69 -20.31
C LEU A 96 2.35 -8.20 -20.18
N ARG A 97 1.61 -9.00 -20.95
CA ARG A 97 1.71 -10.47 -20.90
C ARG A 97 3.13 -10.95 -21.21
N CYS A 98 3.77 -10.36 -22.23
CA CYS A 98 5.16 -10.66 -22.62
C CYS A 98 6.18 -10.23 -21.55
N PHE A 99 5.87 -9.19 -20.80
CA PHE A 99 6.66 -8.75 -19.65
C PHE A 99 6.52 -9.74 -18.47
N LEU A 100 5.28 -10.07 -18.09
CA LEU A 100 4.98 -10.89 -16.91
C LEU A 100 5.46 -12.33 -17.03
N ILE A 101 5.34 -12.97 -18.21
CA ILE A 101 5.75 -14.37 -18.38
C ILE A 101 7.23 -14.60 -17.99
N LYS A 102 8.07 -13.57 -18.07
CA LYS A 102 9.50 -13.62 -17.69
C LYS A 102 9.73 -13.44 -16.17
N LYS A 103 8.73 -12.96 -15.44
CA LYS A 103 8.81 -12.52 -14.04
C LYS A 103 8.07 -13.47 -13.09
N VAL A 104 6.91 -13.98 -13.52
CA VAL A 104 6.00 -14.80 -12.71
C VAL A 104 6.70 -15.97 -12.00
N THR A 105 7.64 -16.66 -12.65
CA THR A 105 8.36 -17.79 -12.03
C THR A 105 9.11 -17.40 -10.76
N ARG A 106 9.62 -16.17 -10.69
CA ARG A 106 10.26 -15.61 -9.49
C ARG A 106 9.20 -15.21 -8.46
N ASP A 107 8.12 -14.58 -8.90
CA ASP A 107 7.06 -14.08 -8.01
C ASP A 107 6.25 -15.24 -7.38
N LEU A 108 6.27 -16.44 -7.96
CA LEU A 108 5.71 -17.64 -7.34
C LEU A 108 6.53 -18.14 -6.14
N GLN A 109 7.82 -17.82 -6.08
CA GLN A 109 8.67 -18.17 -4.95
C GLN A 109 8.54 -17.16 -3.81
N ASP A 110 8.22 -15.91 -4.15
CA ASP A 110 8.04 -14.80 -3.23
C ASP A 110 6.70 -14.12 -3.49
N THR A 111 5.70 -14.47 -2.67
CA THR A 111 4.33 -13.92 -2.75
C THR A 111 4.23 -12.42 -2.42
N ARG A 112 5.37 -11.75 -2.21
CA ARG A 112 5.45 -10.28 -2.11
C ARG A 112 5.16 -9.64 -3.47
N GLY A 113 4.68 -8.42 -3.41
CA GLY A 113 4.46 -7.59 -4.58
C GLY A 113 5.79 -7.02 -5.06
N ASN A 114 5.99 -7.02 -6.37
CA ASN A 114 7.15 -6.42 -7.00
C ASN A 114 6.70 -5.26 -7.88
N VAL A 115 7.45 -4.15 -7.84
CA VAL A 115 7.26 -3.03 -8.74
C VAL A 115 8.43 -2.99 -9.72
N ASP A 116 8.12 -3.04 -11.01
CA ASP A 116 9.12 -3.06 -12.07
C ASP A 116 8.67 -2.10 -13.20
N PRO A 117 9.60 -1.33 -13.81
CA PRO A 117 9.28 -0.52 -14.98
C PRO A 117 9.05 -1.42 -16.20
N MET A 118 8.11 -1.02 -17.05
CA MET A 118 7.83 -1.66 -18.32
C MET A 118 7.52 -0.64 -19.41
N GLU A 119 7.85 -1.00 -20.65
CA GLU A 119 7.42 -0.26 -21.82
C GLU A 119 6.06 -0.79 -22.28
N MET A 120 5.12 0.11 -22.56
CA MET A 120 3.80 -0.24 -23.07
C MET A 120 3.35 0.68 -24.18
N THR A 121 2.67 0.10 -25.16
CA THR A 121 2.08 0.84 -26.27
C THR A 121 0.67 1.28 -25.91
N LEU A 122 0.51 2.56 -25.57
CA LEU A 122 -0.79 3.18 -25.27
C LEU A 122 -1.26 3.98 -26.48
N GLY A 123 -2.44 3.65 -27.01
CA GLY A 123 -2.98 4.29 -28.22
C GLY A 123 -2.29 3.85 -29.50
N GLU A 124 -2.35 4.67 -30.56
CA GLU A 124 -2.05 4.18 -31.91
C GLU A 124 -0.56 3.90 -32.17
N LYS A 125 0.41 4.62 -31.57
CA LYS A 125 1.87 4.39 -31.82
C LYS A 125 2.84 4.88 -30.73
N ALA A 126 2.39 5.34 -29.56
CA ALA A 126 3.30 5.88 -28.54
C ALA A 126 3.66 4.81 -27.49
N THR A 127 4.91 4.35 -27.51
CA THR A 127 5.48 3.57 -26.41
C THR A 127 5.80 4.50 -25.25
N THR A 128 5.25 4.20 -24.07
CA THR A 128 5.46 4.97 -22.85
C THR A 128 6.00 4.05 -21.75
N THR A 129 6.89 4.56 -20.92
CA THR A 129 7.33 3.87 -19.71
C THR A 129 6.26 3.99 -18.63
N ALA A 130 5.87 2.87 -18.05
CA ALA A 130 4.95 2.80 -16.93
C ALA A 130 5.51 1.87 -15.85
N MET A 131 5.01 2.02 -14.63
CA MET A 131 5.34 1.14 -13.52
C MET A 131 4.28 0.07 -13.39
N CYS A 132 4.72 -1.18 -13.21
CA CYS A 132 3.86 -2.33 -13.02
C CYS A 132 4.14 -2.94 -11.65
N PHE A 133 3.16 -2.84 -10.76
CA PHE A 133 3.07 -3.70 -9.59
C PHE A 133 2.53 -5.06 -10.04
N HIS A 134 3.19 -6.14 -9.65
CA HIS A 134 2.73 -7.50 -9.92
C HIS A 134 2.94 -8.41 -8.72
N GLN A 135 1.97 -9.30 -8.49
CA GLN A 135 1.96 -10.21 -7.34
C GLN A 135 1.29 -11.53 -7.75
N ALA A 136 1.92 -12.66 -7.39
CA ALA A 136 1.43 -13.99 -7.73
C ALA A 136 0.95 -14.76 -6.49
N PHE A 137 -0.18 -15.47 -6.63
CA PHE A 137 -0.78 -16.30 -5.59
C PHE A 137 -0.99 -17.71 -6.12
N MET A 138 -0.39 -18.70 -5.44
CA MET A 138 -0.62 -20.10 -5.78
C MET A 138 -2.11 -20.44 -5.60
N LYS A 139 -2.68 -21.07 -6.61
CA LYS A 139 -4.03 -21.60 -6.53
C LYS A 139 -3.98 -22.95 -5.84
N GLU A 140 -4.85 -23.18 -4.87
CA GLU A 140 -4.97 -24.49 -4.22
C GLU A 140 -5.33 -25.55 -5.26
N ALA A 141 -4.57 -26.65 -5.28
CA ALA A 141 -4.77 -27.72 -6.23
C ALA A 141 -6.08 -28.45 -5.89
N SER A 142 -7.05 -28.41 -6.79
CA SER A 142 -8.30 -29.16 -6.66
C SER A 142 -8.09 -30.68 -6.74
N ASP A 143 -6.94 -31.12 -7.28
CA ASP A 143 -6.57 -32.51 -7.47
C ASP A 143 -5.05 -32.69 -7.25
N PRO A 144 -4.62 -33.37 -6.16
CA PRO A 144 -3.21 -33.56 -5.85
C PRO A 144 -2.48 -34.49 -6.84
N GLU A 145 -3.19 -35.21 -7.71
CA GLU A 145 -2.58 -36.05 -8.74
C GLU A 145 -2.15 -35.26 -9.98
N LYS A 146 -2.73 -34.07 -10.21
CA LYS A 146 -2.33 -33.17 -11.29
C LYS A 146 -1.09 -32.39 -10.89
N LYS A 147 0.04 -32.67 -11.55
CA LYS A 147 1.29 -31.90 -11.44
C LYS A 147 1.22 -30.49 -12.06
N GLU A 148 0.03 -30.00 -12.40
CA GLU A 148 -0.14 -28.67 -12.98
C GLU A 148 -0.12 -27.62 -11.87
N GLN A 149 0.87 -26.74 -11.91
CA GLN A 149 0.92 -25.60 -11.01
C GLN A 149 0.09 -24.47 -11.62
N GLN A 150 -0.90 -24.00 -10.86
CA GLN A 150 -1.72 -22.86 -11.24
C GLN A 150 -1.52 -21.72 -10.23
N ALA A 151 -1.54 -20.49 -10.73
CA ALA A 151 -1.46 -19.31 -9.89
C ALA A 151 -2.22 -18.14 -10.48
N TYR A 152 -2.78 -17.30 -9.62
CA TYR A 152 -3.35 -16.02 -10.01
C TYR A 152 -2.24 -14.97 -9.99
N VAL A 153 -2.14 -14.17 -11.06
CA VAL A 153 -1.18 -13.06 -11.17
C VAL A 153 -1.98 -11.77 -11.26
N LEU A 154 -1.88 -10.94 -10.23
CA LEU A 154 -2.48 -9.61 -10.16
C LEU A 154 -1.48 -8.57 -10.61
N CYS A 155 -1.93 -7.62 -11.43
CA CYS A 155 -1.11 -6.52 -11.93
C CYS A 155 -1.85 -5.19 -11.80
N PHE A 156 -1.18 -4.18 -11.27
CA PHE A 156 -1.63 -2.78 -11.24
C PHE A 156 -0.59 -1.91 -11.91
N ILE A 157 -1.05 -1.04 -12.81
CA ILE A 157 -0.20 -0.22 -13.66
C ILE A 157 -0.51 1.24 -13.40
N ALA A 158 0.54 2.05 -13.28
CA ALA A 158 0.42 3.49 -13.14
C ALA A 158 1.59 4.20 -13.85
N PRO A 159 1.52 5.53 -14.03
CA PRO A 159 2.65 6.31 -14.55
C PRO A 159 3.90 6.15 -13.68
N ASP A 160 5.07 6.35 -14.30
CA ASP A 160 6.36 6.35 -13.60
C ASP A 160 6.58 7.68 -12.85
N ASP A 161 5.90 7.84 -11.72
CA ASP A 161 6.01 8.99 -10.81
C ASP A 161 6.44 8.61 -9.38
N GLY A 162 6.70 7.31 -9.15
CA GLY A 162 7.07 6.72 -7.86
C GLY A 162 5.87 6.42 -6.93
N THR A 163 4.63 6.54 -7.40
CA THR A 163 3.45 6.24 -6.60
C THR A 163 3.39 4.77 -6.22
N LEU A 164 3.61 3.84 -7.16
CA LEU A 164 3.56 2.41 -6.86
C LEU A 164 4.64 1.98 -5.86
N ASP A 165 5.81 2.59 -5.89
CA ASP A 165 6.89 2.28 -4.94
C ASP A 165 6.49 2.63 -3.50
N LEU A 166 5.91 3.81 -3.28
CA LEU A 166 5.50 4.26 -1.93
C LEU A 166 4.26 3.53 -1.40
N TYR A 167 3.40 3.04 -2.30
CA TYR A 167 2.17 2.32 -1.98
C TYR A 167 2.29 0.80 -2.15
N CYS A 168 3.49 0.25 -2.39
CA CYS A 168 3.69 -1.18 -2.65
C CYS A 168 3.07 -2.07 -1.56
N THR A 169 3.30 -1.75 -0.29
CA THR A 169 2.74 -2.51 0.85
C THR A 169 1.21 -2.39 0.93
N ASP A 170 0.64 -1.23 0.58
CA ASP A 170 -0.80 -1.03 0.51
C ASP A 170 -1.41 -1.89 -0.62
N LEU A 171 -0.73 -1.97 -1.77
CA LEU A 171 -1.12 -2.80 -2.92
C LEU A 171 -1.00 -4.29 -2.63
N GLU A 172 0.04 -4.72 -1.91
CA GLU A 172 0.16 -6.12 -1.47
C GLU A 172 -1.00 -6.57 -0.59
N ARG A 173 -1.41 -5.70 0.35
CA ARG A 173 -2.55 -5.98 1.23
C ARG A 173 -3.85 -5.99 0.45
N PHE A 174 -4.01 -5.06 -0.50
CA PHE A 174 -5.14 -5.05 -1.40
C PHE A 174 -5.20 -6.34 -2.24
N GLY A 175 -4.09 -6.75 -2.87
CA GLY A 175 -3.99 -7.99 -3.63
C GLY A 175 -4.36 -9.23 -2.81
N LYS A 176 -3.86 -9.33 -1.57
CA LYS A 176 -4.24 -10.40 -0.63
C LYS A 176 -5.74 -10.38 -0.29
N SER A 177 -6.35 -9.21 -0.15
CA SER A 177 -7.79 -9.09 0.11
C SER A 177 -8.66 -9.54 -1.06
N LEU A 178 -8.12 -9.56 -2.28
CA LEU A 178 -8.80 -10.07 -3.47
C LEU A 178 -8.69 -11.59 -3.61
N LEU A 179 -7.83 -12.27 -2.85
CA LEU A 179 -7.61 -13.70 -2.98
C LEU A 179 -8.87 -14.56 -2.74
N PRO A 180 -9.68 -14.31 -1.69
CA PRO A 180 -10.93 -15.06 -1.47
C PRO A 180 -11.91 -14.86 -2.63
N LEU A 181 -11.91 -13.67 -3.22
CA LEU A 181 -12.69 -13.41 -4.41
C LEU A 181 -12.18 -14.33 -5.51
N LEU A 182 -10.88 -14.34 -5.84
CA LEU A 182 -10.29 -15.15 -6.93
C LEU A 182 -10.47 -16.68 -6.82
N THR A 183 -10.72 -17.22 -5.63
CA THR A 183 -10.86 -18.67 -5.42
C THR A 183 -12.29 -19.20 -5.62
N ASP A 184 -13.33 -18.38 -5.41
CA ASP A 184 -14.73 -18.82 -5.45
C ASP A 184 -15.37 -18.67 -6.85
N SER A 185 -15.32 -19.72 -7.66
CA SER A 185 -15.79 -19.70 -9.05
C SER A 185 -17.32 -19.74 -9.23
N GLU A 186 -18.03 -18.62 -9.13
CA GLU A 186 -19.44 -18.47 -9.59
C GLU A 186 -19.69 -17.15 -10.33
N ILE A 187 -20.77 -17.02 -11.09
CA ILE A 187 -20.98 -15.91 -12.07
C ILE A 187 -21.03 -14.51 -11.41
N ASP A 188 -21.46 -14.41 -10.14
CA ASP A 188 -21.45 -13.16 -9.36
C ASP A 188 -20.03 -12.67 -8.99
N PHE A 189 -19.05 -13.57 -8.91
CA PHE A 189 -17.62 -13.31 -8.71
C PHE A 189 -17.08 -12.23 -9.64
N LYS A 190 -17.45 -12.31 -10.92
CA LYS A 190 -16.86 -11.42 -11.94
C LYS A 190 -17.28 -9.99 -11.69
N SER A 191 -18.48 -9.76 -11.19
CA SER A 191 -18.97 -8.39 -10.95
C SER A 191 -18.27 -7.74 -9.76
N ALA A 192 -18.20 -8.42 -8.61
CA ALA A 192 -17.58 -7.90 -7.39
C ALA A 192 -16.06 -7.75 -7.51
N LEU A 193 -15.39 -8.73 -8.14
CA LEU A 193 -13.96 -8.66 -8.42
C LEU A 193 -13.64 -7.53 -9.40
N THR A 194 -14.40 -7.42 -10.50
CA THR A 194 -14.19 -6.35 -11.50
C THR A 194 -14.43 -4.98 -10.89
N SER A 195 -15.48 -4.80 -10.08
CA SER A 195 -15.74 -3.53 -9.39
C SER A 195 -14.60 -3.16 -8.43
N SER A 196 -14.07 -4.13 -7.67
CA SER A 196 -12.93 -3.89 -6.78
C SER A 196 -11.66 -3.54 -7.56
N LEU A 197 -11.43 -4.23 -8.69
CA LEU A 197 -10.29 -3.97 -9.56
C LEU A 197 -10.41 -2.60 -10.25
N GLU A 198 -11.56 -2.21 -10.76
CA GLU A 198 -11.77 -0.87 -11.36
C GLU A 198 -11.52 0.26 -10.36
N GLU A 199 -11.84 0.03 -9.08
CA GLU A 199 -11.60 0.99 -7.99
C GLU A 199 -10.24 0.82 -7.31
N TRP A 200 -9.32 -0.02 -7.80
CA TRP A 200 -8.07 -0.35 -7.09
C TRP A 200 -7.28 0.89 -6.67
N HIS A 201 -7.10 1.83 -7.59
CA HIS A 201 -6.33 3.06 -7.35
C HIS A 201 -7.05 3.94 -6.33
N TYR A 202 -8.37 3.99 -6.40
CA TYR A 202 -9.18 4.71 -5.43
C TYR A 202 -9.08 4.08 -4.03
N ILE A 203 -9.14 2.76 -3.93
CA ILE A 203 -9.14 2.03 -2.66
C ILE A 203 -7.75 2.01 -2.00
N ALA A 204 -6.69 1.76 -2.78
CA ALA A 204 -5.35 1.50 -2.27
C ALA A 204 -4.43 2.73 -2.26
N VAL A 205 -4.69 3.74 -3.09
CA VAL A 205 -3.83 4.93 -3.21
C VAL A 205 -4.53 6.20 -2.71
N LEU A 206 -5.77 6.44 -3.16
CA LEU A 206 -6.46 7.71 -2.84
C LEU A 206 -7.05 7.79 -1.43
N TYR A 207 -6.97 6.73 -0.62
CA TYR A 207 -7.45 6.77 0.76
C TYR A 207 -6.78 7.87 1.57
N MET A 208 -5.52 8.18 1.29
CA MET A 208 -4.77 9.19 2.02
C MET A 208 -5.30 10.60 1.73
N SER A 209 -5.59 10.91 0.47
CA SER A 209 -6.22 12.18 0.07
C SER A 209 -7.59 12.33 0.72
N ARG A 210 -8.43 11.30 0.65
CA ARG A 210 -9.76 11.32 1.28
C ARG A 210 -9.70 11.49 2.78
N CYS A 211 -8.80 10.76 3.45
CA CYS A 211 -8.65 10.87 4.89
C CYS A 211 -8.23 12.30 5.30
N VAL A 212 -7.28 12.91 4.58
CA VAL A 212 -6.86 14.30 4.84
C VAL A 212 -8.00 15.29 4.58
N GLU A 213 -8.80 15.08 3.53
CA GLU A 213 -9.98 15.89 3.24
C GLU A 213 -11.05 15.79 4.32
N SER A 214 -11.39 14.57 4.76
CA SER A 214 -12.45 14.31 5.74
C SER A 214 -12.09 14.80 7.15
N PHE A 215 -10.82 14.73 7.55
CA PHE A 215 -10.38 15.17 8.89
C PHE A 215 -9.93 16.63 8.95
N ALA A 216 -9.45 17.19 7.83
CA ALA A 216 -8.91 18.55 7.77
C ALA A 216 -7.95 18.84 8.95
N GLU A 217 -8.29 19.80 9.82
CA GLU A 217 -7.47 20.20 10.97
C GLU A 217 -7.33 19.10 12.05
N ASN A 218 -8.28 18.16 12.13
CA ASN A 218 -8.26 17.06 13.09
C ASN A 218 -7.27 15.94 12.73
N ILE A 219 -6.65 15.98 11.55
CA ILE A 219 -5.64 15.00 11.14
C ILE A 219 -4.44 14.97 12.11
N ALA A 220 -4.18 16.09 12.82
CA ALA A 220 -3.16 16.17 13.84
C ALA A 220 -3.40 15.18 15.00
N VAL A 221 -4.65 14.93 15.34
CA VAL A 221 -5.03 13.98 16.39
C VAL A 221 -4.78 12.54 15.93
N LEU A 222 -5.05 12.23 14.65
CA LEU A 222 -4.71 10.92 14.09
C LEU A 222 -3.19 10.67 14.05
N LEU A 223 -2.40 11.69 13.69
CA LEU A 223 -0.94 11.59 13.77
C LEU A 223 -0.48 11.34 15.22
N GLN A 224 -1.08 12.03 16.19
CA GLN A 224 -0.76 11.82 17.60
C GLN A 224 -1.16 10.42 18.08
N ALA A 225 -2.33 9.93 17.64
CA ALA A 225 -2.81 8.58 17.91
C ALA A 225 -1.83 7.52 17.40
N ALA A 226 -1.34 7.69 16.17
CA ALA A 226 -0.37 6.78 15.56
C ALA A 226 0.98 6.79 16.29
N LEU A 227 1.44 7.95 16.78
CA LEU A 227 2.66 8.02 17.60
C LEU A 227 2.56 7.23 18.90
N ASN A 228 1.39 7.32 19.55
CA ASN A 228 1.10 6.71 20.83
C ASN A 228 0.69 5.24 20.71
N GLU A 229 0.51 4.73 19.49
CA GLU A 229 -0.08 3.40 19.23
C GLU A 229 -1.45 3.23 19.91
N ALA A 230 -2.20 4.33 20.00
CA ALA A 230 -3.47 4.37 20.69
C ALA A 230 -4.54 3.56 19.93
N SER A 231 -5.38 2.83 20.67
CA SER A 231 -6.57 2.22 20.10
C SER A 231 -7.58 3.31 19.68
N PHE A 232 -8.32 3.06 18.61
CA PHE A 232 -9.34 3.98 18.12
C PHE A 232 -10.64 3.24 17.85
N LYS A 233 -11.76 3.95 18.01
CA LYS A 233 -13.09 3.44 17.68
C LYS A 233 -13.73 4.38 16.68
N VAL A 234 -13.87 3.91 15.45
CA VAL A 234 -14.55 4.66 14.39
C VAL A 234 -16.04 4.37 14.46
N THR A 235 -16.82 5.40 14.79
CA THR A 235 -18.29 5.37 14.74
C THR A 235 -18.73 6.21 13.55
N THR A 236 -18.86 5.56 12.40
CA THR A 236 -19.32 6.16 11.15
C THR A 236 -20.32 5.22 10.47
N GLU A 237 -21.32 5.78 9.79
CA GLU A 237 -22.24 5.02 8.94
C GLU A 237 -21.57 4.61 7.62
N ASN A 238 -20.51 5.32 7.23
CA ASN A 238 -19.80 5.10 5.98
C ASN A 238 -18.64 4.11 6.19
N SER A 239 -18.79 2.88 5.67
CA SER A 239 -17.75 1.84 5.74
C SER A 239 -16.43 2.25 5.08
N ARG A 240 -16.47 3.16 4.10
CA ARG A 240 -15.28 3.65 3.39
C ARG A 240 -14.44 4.56 4.26
N ASP A 241 -15.06 5.48 5.00
CA ASP A 241 -14.36 6.37 5.92
C ASP A 241 -13.62 5.58 6.99
N LYS A 242 -14.27 4.52 7.50
CA LYS A 242 -13.63 3.59 8.43
C LYS A 242 -12.38 2.94 7.83
N SER A 243 -12.48 2.43 6.60
CA SER A 243 -11.33 1.82 5.92
C SER A 243 -10.21 2.82 5.65
N ASP A 244 -10.55 4.05 5.28
CA ASP A 244 -9.57 5.10 4.99
C ASP A 244 -8.82 5.53 6.26
N VAL A 245 -9.51 5.64 7.39
CA VAL A 245 -8.91 5.89 8.71
C VAL A 245 -7.95 4.77 9.09
N GLU A 246 -8.40 3.51 8.99
CA GLU A 246 -7.59 2.34 9.35
C GLU A 246 -6.29 2.28 8.54
N LYS A 247 -6.39 2.47 7.21
CA LYS A 247 -5.22 2.51 6.32
C LYS A 247 -4.31 3.71 6.62
N PHE A 248 -4.87 4.88 6.90
CA PHE A 248 -4.09 6.07 7.24
C PHE A 248 -3.30 5.88 8.54
N MET A 249 -3.95 5.33 9.57
CA MET A 249 -3.32 5.01 10.84
C MET A 249 -2.19 3.99 10.65
N GLU A 250 -2.44 2.92 9.90
CA GLU A 250 -1.43 1.92 9.58
C GLU A 250 -0.24 2.53 8.83
N ALA A 251 -0.49 3.42 7.86
CA ALA A 251 0.56 4.11 7.12
C ALA A 251 1.44 4.99 8.02
N CYS A 252 0.85 5.62 9.04
CA CYS A 252 1.54 6.51 9.99
C CYS A 252 2.32 5.75 11.08
N ASN A 253 1.96 4.50 11.36
CA ASN A 253 2.63 3.69 12.38
C ASN A 253 4.10 3.38 12.04
N LEU A 254 4.93 3.23 13.08
CA LEU A 254 6.38 3.00 12.93
C LEU A 254 6.78 1.53 12.85
N HIS A 255 5.84 0.59 13.06
CA HIS A 255 6.10 -0.86 13.15
C HIS A 255 6.75 -1.51 11.92
N GLY A 256 6.81 -0.83 10.76
CA GLY A 256 7.48 -1.32 9.54
C GLY A 256 8.97 -0.97 9.43
N LEU A 257 9.50 -0.11 10.32
CA LEU A 257 10.90 0.35 10.32
C LEU A 257 11.69 -0.16 11.53
N GLU A 258 11.00 -0.70 12.52
CA GLU A 258 11.59 -1.34 13.69
C GLU A 258 11.91 -2.79 13.30
N GLY A 259 13.18 -3.07 12.96
CA GLY A 259 13.69 -4.40 12.62
C GLY A 259 13.70 -5.38 13.81
N HIS A 260 12.59 -5.52 14.52
CA HIS A 260 12.43 -6.49 15.59
C HIS A 260 11.24 -7.41 15.29
N LYS A 261 11.56 -8.70 15.23
CA LYS A 261 10.56 -9.77 15.26
C LYS A 261 9.70 -9.56 16.50
N ARG A 262 8.46 -9.14 16.31
CA ARG A 262 7.41 -9.55 17.25
C ARG A 262 7.10 -11.00 16.90
N ASP A 263 7.93 -11.90 17.43
CA ASP A 263 7.44 -13.25 17.68
C ASP A 263 6.25 -13.05 18.63
N HIS A 264 5.09 -13.57 18.23
CA HIS A 264 3.86 -13.53 19.00
C HIS A 264 4.08 -14.28 20.32
N GLU A 265 4.60 -13.59 21.33
CA GLU A 265 4.30 -13.88 22.72
C GLU A 265 3.34 -12.78 23.16
N GLU A 266 2.07 -13.15 23.29
CA GLU A 266 1.05 -12.41 24.05
C GLU A 266 1.57 -12.25 25.47
N THR A 267 2.40 -11.23 25.67
CA THR A 267 2.70 -10.70 26.99
C THR A 267 1.63 -9.66 27.25
N ASP A 268 0.68 -10.04 28.10
CA ASP A 268 -0.23 -9.14 28.82
C ASP A 268 0.62 -8.12 29.58
N ASN A 269 1.13 -7.11 28.88
CA ASN A 269 1.57 -5.90 29.52
C ASN A 269 0.30 -5.10 29.80
N GLU A 270 -0.09 -5.09 31.08
CA GLU A 270 -1.01 -4.14 31.69
C GLU A 270 -0.47 -2.71 31.50
N CYS A 271 -0.47 -2.21 30.26
CA CYS A 271 -0.22 -0.82 29.95
C CYS A 271 -1.56 -0.11 30.08
N HIS A 272 -1.58 0.95 30.90
CA HIS A 272 -2.78 1.71 31.26
C HIS A 272 -3.72 1.91 30.06
N PRO A 273 -5.05 1.75 30.24
CA PRO A 273 -6.00 1.92 29.15
C PRO A 273 -5.97 3.38 28.70
N GLN A 274 -5.16 3.69 27.69
CA GLN A 274 -5.28 4.94 26.96
C GLN A 274 -6.69 4.94 26.39
N ALA A 275 -7.48 5.94 26.79
CA ALA A 275 -8.85 6.09 26.34
C ALA A 275 -8.87 6.04 24.82
N ALA A 276 -9.66 5.12 24.26
CA ALA A 276 -9.74 4.96 22.83
C ALA A 276 -10.19 6.28 22.19
N ILE A 277 -9.49 6.70 21.13
CA ILE A 277 -9.87 7.91 20.41
C ILE A 277 -11.17 7.62 19.66
N GLU A 278 -12.23 8.32 20.03
CA GLU A 278 -13.53 8.22 19.37
C GLU A 278 -13.55 9.16 18.15
N ILE A 279 -13.78 8.55 16.99
CA ILE A 279 -13.95 9.24 15.71
C ILE A 279 -15.43 9.17 15.36
N ILE A 280 -16.04 10.33 15.18
CA ILE A 280 -17.47 10.49 14.88
C ILE A 280 -17.60 11.22 13.55
N SER A 281 -18.53 10.73 12.71
CA SER A 281 -18.93 11.43 11.48
C SER A 281 -20.01 12.46 11.79
N GLU A 282 -19.76 13.72 11.46
CA GLU A 282 -20.68 14.85 11.60
C GLU A 282 -20.56 15.76 10.36
N ASP A 283 -21.67 16.02 9.66
CA ASP A 283 -21.73 16.86 8.45
C ASP A 283 -20.66 16.55 7.37
N ASP A 284 -20.53 15.28 6.98
CA ASP A 284 -19.51 14.76 6.03
C ASP A 284 -18.05 15.00 6.45
N ARG A 285 -17.81 15.30 7.73
CA ARG A 285 -16.48 15.45 8.32
C ARG A 285 -16.27 14.47 9.46
N LEU A 286 -15.02 14.11 9.68
CA LEU A 286 -14.63 13.23 10.78
C LEU A 286 -14.01 14.07 11.90
N LEU A 287 -14.63 13.98 13.08
CA LEU A 287 -14.23 14.71 14.28
C LEU A 287 -13.71 13.72 15.32
N THR A 288 -12.73 14.16 16.11
CA THR A 288 -12.15 13.40 17.23
C THR A 288 -12.60 14.02 18.56
N ARG A 289 -13.28 13.27 19.44
CA ARG A 289 -13.79 13.81 20.71
C ARG A 289 -12.81 13.76 21.89
N ASN A 290 -11.81 12.89 21.86
CA ASN A 290 -10.93 12.60 23.00
C ASN A 290 -9.44 12.61 22.63
N GLY A 291 -9.00 13.57 21.82
CA GLY A 291 -7.62 13.63 21.38
C GLY A 291 -7.06 15.04 21.32
N GLU A 292 -5.94 15.24 22.01
CA GLU A 292 -5.11 16.42 21.87
C GLU A 292 -3.94 16.09 20.95
N ALA A 293 -3.53 17.05 20.12
CA ALA A 293 -2.40 16.89 19.22
C ALA A 293 -1.24 17.75 19.68
N SER A 294 -0.05 17.16 19.77
CA SER A 294 1.17 17.90 20.07
C SER A 294 1.49 18.96 19.00
N PRO A 295 2.19 20.05 19.34
CA PRO A 295 2.72 21.01 18.37
C PRO A 295 3.48 20.37 17.20
N PHE A 296 4.17 19.26 17.46
CA PHE A 296 4.82 18.47 16.41
C PHE A 296 3.81 17.89 15.42
N CYS A 297 2.78 17.20 15.90
CA CYS A 297 1.71 16.66 15.05
C CYS A 297 0.94 17.76 14.31
N GLN A 298 0.68 18.90 14.97
CA GLN A 298 0.04 20.06 14.33
C GLN A 298 0.86 20.61 13.15
N CYS A 299 2.19 20.67 13.29
CA CYS A 299 3.07 21.11 12.20
C CYS A 299 3.01 20.18 10.98
N TRP A 300 2.99 18.86 11.21
CA TRP A 300 2.87 17.87 10.12
C TRP A 300 1.47 17.84 9.51
N ALA A 301 0.43 17.96 10.34
CA ALA A 301 -0.96 18.11 9.90
C ALA A 301 -1.13 19.32 8.99
N ALA A 302 -0.58 20.48 9.36
CA ALA A 302 -0.62 21.68 8.54
C ALA A 302 0.03 21.47 7.15
N ARG A 303 1.10 20.66 7.07
CA ARG A 303 1.72 20.30 5.79
C ARG A 303 0.81 19.39 4.95
N LEU A 304 0.18 18.39 5.56
CA LEU A 304 -0.77 17.51 4.87
C LEU A 304 -1.95 18.30 4.32
N VAL A 305 -2.58 19.14 5.13
CA VAL A 305 -3.73 19.97 4.72
C VAL A 305 -3.33 20.95 3.62
N LYS A 306 -2.14 21.57 3.71
CA LYS A 306 -1.63 22.48 2.68
C LYS A 306 -1.42 21.77 1.33
N SER A 307 -1.04 20.50 1.34
CA SER A 307 -0.75 19.69 0.16
C SER A 307 -1.88 18.73 -0.22
N ARG A 308 -3.11 18.96 0.27
CA ARG A 308 -4.27 18.09 -0.03
C ARG A 308 -4.53 17.94 -1.53
N ASP A 309 -4.32 19.01 -2.29
CA ASP A 309 -4.58 19.09 -3.73
C ASP A 309 -3.37 18.66 -4.59
N ASP A 310 -2.21 18.40 -3.96
CA ASP A 310 -0.95 18.02 -4.64
C ASP A 310 -0.87 16.51 -4.98
N GLY A 311 -1.91 15.74 -4.61
CA GLY A 311 -2.04 14.32 -4.91
C GLY A 311 -1.48 13.37 -3.84
N PRO A 312 -1.85 12.07 -3.94
CA PRO A 312 -1.58 11.06 -2.90
C PRO A 312 -0.08 10.77 -2.70
N LEU A 313 0.74 10.97 -3.74
CA LEU A 313 2.19 10.78 -3.67
C LEU A 313 2.84 11.77 -2.68
N ILE A 314 2.47 13.05 -2.78
CA ILE A 314 3.02 14.10 -1.91
C ILE A 314 2.58 13.88 -0.46
N LEU A 315 1.30 13.54 -0.25
CA LEU A 315 0.79 13.21 1.08
C LEU A 315 1.56 12.04 1.70
N ARG A 316 1.78 10.95 0.94
CA ARG A 316 2.56 9.80 1.43
C ARG A 316 3.99 10.18 1.77
N ARG A 317 4.65 11.02 0.96
CA ARG A 317 6.00 11.54 1.27
C ARG A 317 6.04 12.36 2.56
N ILE A 318 5.00 13.15 2.83
CA ILE A 318 4.89 13.90 4.08
C ILE A 318 4.77 12.94 5.28
N VAL A 319 3.93 11.90 5.17
CA VAL A 319 3.78 10.86 6.21
C VAL A 319 5.10 10.10 6.43
N GLU A 320 5.80 9.70 5.38
CA GLU A 320 7.12 9.06 5.52
C GLU A 320 8.15 10.00 6.16
N GLY A 321 8.13 11.29 5.81
CA GLY A 321 8.96 12.32 6.46
C GLY A 321 8.67 12.46 7.95
N PHE A 322 7.39 12.40 8.33
CA PHE A 322 6.95 12.38 9.74
C PHE A 322 7.50 11.15 10.47
N LYS A 323 7.43 9.97 9.87
CA LYS A 323 7.96 8.72 10.45
C LYS A 323 9.47 8.77 10.64
N ILE A 324 10.20 9.15 9.58
CA ILE A 324 11.66 9.29 9.61
C ILE A 324 12.07 10.28 10.71
N ARG A 325 11.39 11.43 10.81
CA ARG A 325 11.71 12.43 11.83
C ARG A 325 11.46 11.90 13.24
N THR A 326 10.38 11.15 13.43
CA THR A 326 10.05 10.53 14.72
C THR A 326 11.13 9.53 15.13
N ILE A 327 11.54 8.64 14.22
CA ILE A 327 12.62 7.66 14.46
C ILE A 327 13.94 8.35 14.78
N GLN A 328 14.29 9.42 14.04
CA GLN A 328 15.49 10.20 14.31
C GLN A 328 15.49 10.81 15.70
N ASN A 329 14.36 11.43 16.10
CA ASN A 329 14.21 12.02 17.42
C ASN A 329 14.27 10.94 18.51
N LEU A 330 13.68 9.76 18.29
CA LEU A 330 13.71 8.63 19.23
C LEU A 330 15.15 8.11 19.44
N ASN A 331 15.88 7.89 18.36
CA ASN A 331 17.28 7.47 18.42
C ASN A 331 18.18 8.53 19.07
N LEU A 332 17.88 9.82 18.85
CA LEU A 332 18.59 10.91 19.51
C LEU A 332 18.33 10.90 21.03
N VAL A 333 17.08 10.76 21.47
CA VAL A 333 16.74 10.66 22.90
C VAL A 333 17.46 9.49 23.56
N LYS A 334 17.45 8.30 22.94
CA LYS A 334 18.16 7.13 23.48
C LYS A 334 19.64 7.41 23.74
N ARG A 335 20.30 8.10 22.81
CA ARG A 335 21.71 8.50 22.97
C ARG A 335 21.88 9.53 24.07
N LEU A 336 21.05 10.57 24.06
CA LEU A 336 21.13 11.68 25.02
C LEU A 336 20.85 11.24 26.47
N VAL A 337 19.91 10.30 26.68
CA VAL A 337 19.64 9.72 28.00
C VAL A 337 20.85 8.93 28.49
N LYS A 338 21.46 8.11 27.63
CA LYS A 338 22.67 7.36 27.98
C LYS A 338 23.85 8.26 28.34
N GLU A 339 24.02 9.38 27.64
CA GLU A 339 25.05 10.38 27.98
C GLU A 339 24.73 11.06 29.33
N ALA A 340 23.45 11.35 29.58
CA ALA A 340 22.98 12.00 30.80
C ALA A 340 23.13 11.14 32.07
N GLU A 341 23.30 9.82 31.95
CA GLU A 341 23.61 8.94 33.09
C GLU A 341 24.89 9.35 33.82
N ASN A 342 25.85 9.94 33.11
CA ASN A 342 27.17 10.27 33.65
C ASN A 342 27.54 11.76 33.54
N ASP A 343 26.70 12.59 32.90
CA ASP A 343 26.98 14.00 32.65
C ASP A 343 25.74 14.90 32.83
N HIS A 344 25.81 15.80 33.82
CA HIS A 344 24.75 16.79 34.09
C HIS A 344 24.56 17.81 32.95
N TYR A 345 25.60 18.09 32.15
CA TYR A 345 25.46 18.95 30.97
C TYR A 345 24.69 18.24 29.86
N ALA A 346 24.96 16.94 29.64
CA ALA A 346 24.16 16.12 28.74
C ALA A 346 22.70 16.06 29.20
N LEU A 347 22.44 15.89 30.49
CA LEU A 347 21.08 15.94 31.07
C LEU A 347 20.34 17.25 30.76
N PHE A 348 21.01 18.40 30.92
CA PHE A 348 20.45 19.70 30.54
C PHE A 348 20.16 19.79 29.04
N ASN A 349 21.05 19.28 28.18
CA ASN A 349 20.83 19.26 26.74
C ASN A 349 19.64 18.37 26.35
N THR A 350 19.49 17.22 27.01
CA THR A 350 18.34 16.31 26.84
C THR A 350 17.04 17.03 27.19
N TYR A 351 16.99 17.69 28.35
CA TYR A 351 15.84 18.50 28.75
C TYR A 351 15.51 19.58 27.72
N GLN A 352 16.51 20.33 27.24
CA GLN A 352 16.31 21.40 26.27
C GLN A 352 15.83 20.88 24.90
N PHE A 353 16.32 19.72 24.48
CA PHE A 353 15.84 19.05 23.27
C PHE A 353 14.37 18.64 23.41
N LEU A 354 14.02 17.93 24.48
CA LEU A 354 12.66 17.45 24.75
C LEU A 354 11.67 18.61 24.83
N LYS A 355 12.06 19.71 25.50
CA LYS A 355 11.25 20.92 25.56
C LYS A 355 10.98 21.52 24.18
N LYS A 356 11.98 21.52 23.27
CA LYS A 356 11.87 22.11 21.93
C LYS A 356 11.18 21.20 20.92
N CYS A 357 11.23 19.88 21.09
CA CYS A 357 10.66 18.96 20.11
C CYS A 357 9.12 19.04 20.07
N GLY A 358 8.49 19.43 21.18
CA GLY A 358 7.06 19.73 21.25
C GLY A 358 6.16 18.50 21.40
N TYR A 359 6.72 17.30 21.61
CA TYR A 359 5.97 16.05 21.83
C TYR A 359 6.72 15.09 22.76
N TRP A 360 7.37 15.65 23.78
CA TRP A 360 8.29 14.93 24.65
C TRP A 360 7.65 13.73 25.36
N GLU A 361 6.37 13.83 25.73
CA GLU A 361 5.67 12.77 26.45
C GLU A 361 5.57 11.50 25.60
N ALA A 362 4.99 11.60 24.40
CA ALA A 362 4.92 10.50 23.45
C ALA A 362 6.31 9.93 23.11
N LEU A 363 7.31 10.81 22.94
CA LEU A 363 8.67 10.41 22.61
C LEU A 363 9.36 9.64 23.74
N LEU A 364 9.23 10.09 24.99
CA LEU A 364 9.77 9.41 26.16
C LEU A 364 9.04 8.11 26.43
N GLN A 365 7.71 8.08 26.38
CA GLN A 365 6.93 6.85 26.56
C GLN A 365 7.36 5.77 25.56
N ARG A 366 7.56 6.15 24.29
CA ARG A 366 8.08 5.22 23.29
C ARG A 366 9.49 4.72 23.60
N ALA A 367 10.39 5.60 24.04
CA ALA A 367 11.74 5.21 24.42
C ALA A 367 11.76 4.27 25.64
N ILE A 368 10.86 4.48 26.60
CA ILE A 368 10.64 3.62 27.77
C ILE A 368 10.12 2.25 27.33
N ASN A 369 9.12 2.21 26.43
CA ASN A 369 8.54 0.97 25.91
C ASN A 369 9.55 0.13 25.12
N GLU A 370 10.49 0.76 24.40
CA GLU A 370 11.62 0.04 23.77
C GLU A 370 12.63 -0.52 24.79
N GLY A 371 12.50 -0.21 26.08
CA GLY A 371 13.32 -0.71 27.19
C GLY A 371 14.76 -0.16 27.25
N SER A 372 15.28 0.40 26.17
CA SER A 372 16.69 0.80 26.06
C SER A 372 17.13 1.90 27.04
N VAL A 373 16.24 2.83 27.39
CA VAL A 373 16.57 3.98 28.27
C VAL A 373 16.35 3.69 29.75
N VAL A 374 15.67 2.59 30.09
CA VAL A 374 15.38 2.16 31.47
C VAL A 374 16.15 0.92 31.90
N ALA A 375 17.08 0.46 31.04
CA ALA A 375 17.89 -0.74 31.28
C ALA A 375 18.80 -0.60 32.52
N THR A 376 19.26 0.61 32.80
CA THR A 376 20.13 0.97 33.94
C THR A 376 19.31 1.69 35.03
N PRO A 377 19.71 1.60 36.32
CA PRO A 377 19.10 2.41 37.37
C PRO A 377 19.34 3.91 37.15
N GLU A 378 20.52 4.29 36.68
CA GLU A 378 20.86 5.68 36.35
C GLU A 378 19.97 6.23 35.23
N GLY A 379 19.68 5.41 34.20
CA GLY A 379 18.77 5.78 33.12
C GLY A 379 17.34 6.01 33.62
N ARG A 380 16.85 5.20 34.57
CA ARG A 380 15.55 5.41 35.21
C ARG A 380 15.50 6.73 35.98
N GLU A 381 16.53 7.03 36.78
CA GLU A 381 16.63 8.29 37.52
C GLU A 381 16.64 9.51 36.58
N VAL A 382 17.37 9.42 35.46
CA VAL A 382 17.39 10.46 34.42
C VAL A 382 15.99 10.68 33.83
N ILE A 383 15.27 9.60 33.50
CA ILE A 383 13.93 9.68 32.94
C ILE A 383 12.95 10.31 33.93
N GLU A 384 12.96 9.88 35.20
CA GLU A 384 12.10 10.42 36.26
C GLU A 384 12.33 11.93 36.43
N LEU A 385 13.59 12.38 36.49
CA LEU A 385 13.94 13.79 36.61
C LEU A 385 13.49 14.60 35.38
N LEU A 386 13.67 14.05 34.17
CA LEU A 386 13.22 14.70 32.94
C LEU A 386 11.70 14.85 32.91
N GLN A 387 10.95 13.81 33.29
CA GLN A 387 9.49 13.83 33.37
C GLN A 387 9.00 14.87 34.38
N GLU A 388 9.57 14.90 35.59
CA GLU A 388 9.21 15.87 36.64
C GLU A 388 9.40 17.31 36.15
N ARG A 389 10.56 17.60 35.55
CA ARG A 389 10.92 18.96 35.10
C ARG A 389 10.14 19.40 33.87
N LEU A 390 9.82 18.49 32.96
CA LEU A 390 9.02 18.80 31.77
C LEU A 390 7.53 19.00 32.15
N ALA A 391 6.98 18.16 33.05
CA ALA A 391 5.64 18.32 33.57
C ALA A 391 5.46 19.64 34.36
N ALA A 392 6.41 19.96 35.25
CA ALA A 392 6.40 21.23 35.98
C ALA A 392 6.47 22.45 35.05
N ASN A 393 7.21 22.35 33.94
CA ASN A 393 7.28 23.42 32.95
C ASN A 393 5.96 23.59 32.18
N ALA A 394 5.31 22.49 31.79
CA ALA A 394 4.01 22.52 31.11
C ALA A 394 2.93 23.20 31.97
N LEU A 395 2.90 22.89 33.27
CA LEU A 395 1.99 23.52 34.23
C LEU A 395 2.27 25.02 34.40
N ALA A 396 3.54 25.43 34.46
CA ALA A 396 3.92 26.83 34.58
C ALA A 396 3.60 27.66 33.31
N GLY A 397 3.67 27.04 32.13
CA GLY A 397 3.30 27.68 30.86
C GLY A 397 1.79 27.92 30.70
N SER A 398 0.95 27.11 31.36
CA SER A 398 -0.52 27.23 31.34
C SER A 398 -1.06 28.30 32.31
N GLN A 399 -0.22 28.83 33.20
CA GLN A 399 -0.61 29.82 34.23
C GLN A 399 -0.29 31.28 33.87
N VAL A 400 0.10 31.62 32.63
CA VAL A 400 0.28 33.03 32.25
C VAL A 400 -1.11 33.67 32.04
N PRO A 401 -1.57 34.58 32.91
CA PRO A 401 -2.83 35.27 32.70
C PRO A 401 -2.67 36.20 31.49
N VAL A 402 -3.62 36.14 30.57
CA VAL A 402 -3.83 37.19 29.57
C VAL A 402 -3.95 38.51 30.34
N ARG A 403 -2.88 39.30 30.29
CA ARG A 403 -2.86 40.64 30.87
C ARG A 403 -3.76 41.50 29.96
N ASN A 404 -5.02 41.63 30.36
CA ASN A 404 -5.97 42.57 29.76
C ASN A 404 -5.27 43.90 29.55
N SER A 405 -5.11 44.28 28.29
CA SER A 405 -4.69 45.61 27.89
C SER A 405 -5.89 46.53 28.07
N ALA A 406 -5.82 47.40 29.06
CA ALA A 406 -6.67 48.58 29.16
C ALA A 406 -6.18 49.66 28.19
#